data_AF-A0A1I1WML3-F1
#
_entry.id   AF-A0A1I1WML3-F1
#
_cell.length_a   1.000
_cell.length_b   1.000
_cell.length_c   1.000
_cell.angle_alpha   90.00
_cell.angle_beta   90.00
_cell.angle_gamma   90.00
#
_symmetry.space_group_name_H-M   'P 1'
#
loop_
_entity.id
_entity.type
_entity.pdbx_description
1 polymer ?
#
loop_
_entity_poly.entity_id
_entity_poly.type
_entity_poly.pdbx_seq_one_letter_code
_entity_poly.pdbx_strand_id
1 'polypeptide(L)' 'MPSYRLLAGCATVLEDFDVEDDRQAIDHARQLSVDFPWEAGTFQARWGYFQLERRDGYRWQIIFAWVPQDQCPRTP' A
#
# COMPACT_ATOMS: atom_id res chain seq x y z
N MET A 1 -17.55 -8.09 6.99
CA MET A 1 -16.57 -7.73 5.96
C MET A 1 -15.30 -7.32 6.67
N PRO A 2 -14.13 -7.83 6.24
CA PRO A 2 -12.84 -7.34 6.72
C PRO A 2 -12.61 -5.91 6.22
N SER A 3 -12.01 -5.10 7.08
CA SER A 3 -11.60 -3.73 6.72
C SER A 3 -10.13 -3.70 6.40
N TYR A 4 -9.75 -2.90 5.43
CA TYR A 4 -8.39 -2.74 4.97
C TYR A 4 -7.99 -1.29 5.00
N ARG A 5 -6.69 -1.05 5.07
CA ARG A 5 -6.13 0.28 4.90
C ARG A 5 -4.86 0.25 4.09
N LEU A 6 -4.78 1.17 3.14
CA LEU A 6 -3.56 1.44 2.40
C LEU A 6 -2.76 2.51 3.12
N LEU A 7 -1.49 2.26 3.36
CA LEU A 7 -0.54 3.21 3.92
C LEU A 7 0.57 3.51 2.91
N ALA A 8 1.12 4.72 2.96
CA ALA A 8 2.30 5.14 2.25
C ALA A 8 3.42 5.61 3.19
N GLY A 9 4.67 5.35 2.81
CA GLY A 9 5.86 5.80 3.53
C GLY A 9 5.89 5.32 4.99
N CYS A 10 6.11 6.26 5.92
CA CYS A 10 6.20 5.98 7.37
C CYS A 10 4.83 5.81 8.04
N ALA A 11 3.93 5.05 7.43
CA ALA A 11 2.57 4.75 7.90
C ALA A 11 1.53 5.88 7.77
N THR A 12 1.65 6.74 6.76
CA THR A 12 0.57 7.66 6.39
C THR A 12 -0.59 6.86 5.82
N VAL A 13 -1.76 6.87 6.46
CA VAL A 13 -2.97 6.22 5.92
C VAL A 13 -3.44 7.03 4.70
N LEU A 14 -3.51 6.37 3.55
CA LEU A 14 -4.07 6.94 2.33
C LEU A 14 -5.58 6.76 2.29
N GLU A 15 -6.04 5.55 2.56
CA GLU A 15 -7.46 5.20 2.48
C GLU A 15 -7.77 3.97 3.34
N ASP A 16 -8.97 3.99 3.95
CA ASP A 16 -9.60 2.84 4.60
C ASP A 16 -10.76 2.35 3.71
N PHE A 17 -10.85 1.04 3.45
CA PHE A 17 -11.87 0.47 2.58
C PHE A 17 -12.26 -0.96 3.00
N ASP A 18 -13.45 -1.41 2.59
CA ASP A 18 -13.97 -2.75 2.88
C ASP A 18 -14.12 -3.56 1.59
N VAL A 19 -13.57 -4.78 1.57
CA VAL A 19 -13.73 -5.73 0.46
C VAL A 19 -13.87 -7.16 0.99
N GLU A 20 -14.24 -8.09 0.12
CA GLU A 20 -14.57 -9.46 0.53
C GLU A 20 -13.34 -10.30 0.88
N ASP A 21 -12.21 -10.07 0.20
CA ASP A 21 -11.01 -10.89 0.31
C ASP A 21 -9.70 -10.11 0.09
N ASP A 22 -8.57 -10.72 0.50
CA ASP A 22 -7.25 -10.12 0.42
C ASP A 22 -6.80 -9.84 -1.03
N ARG A 23 -7.26 -10.64 -2.00
CA ARG A 23 -6.87 -10.47 -3.40
C ARG A 23 -7.51 -9.23 -3.99
N GLN A 24 -8.81 -9.03 -3.76
CA GLN A 24 -9.51 -7.81 -4.13
C GLN A 24 -8.88 -6.59 -3.43
N ALA A 25 -8.48 -6.74 -2.16
CA ALA A 25 -7.84 -5.67 -1.41
C ALA A 25 -6.50 -5.24 -2.04
N ILE A 26 -5.69 -6.20 -2.48
CA ILE A 26 -4.42 -5.93 -3.15
C ILE A 26 -4.63 -5.24 -4.50
N ASP A 27 -5.57 -5.71 -5.31
CA ASP A 27 -5.86 -5.13 -6.62
C ASP A 27 -6.39 -3.69 -6.48
N HIS A 28 -7.28 -3.45 -5.51
CA HIS A 28 -7.79 -2.12 -5.21
C HIS A 28 -6.69 -1.19 -4.69
N ALA A 29 -5.88 -1.66 -3.73
CA ALA A 29 -4.78 -0.87 -3.18
C ALA A 29 -3.73 -0.49 -4.24
N ARG A 30 -3.50 -1.35 -5.24
CA ARG A 30 -2.65 -1.03 -6.39
C ARG A 30 -3.24 0.10 -7.23
N GLN A 31 -4.54 0.08 -7.51
CA GLN A 31 -5.20 1.17 -8.23
C GLN A 31 -5.08 2.49 -7.48
N LEU A 32 -5.36 2.49 -6.18
CA LEU A 32 -5.21 3.68 -5.32
C LEU A 32 -3.77 4.21 -5.29
N SER A 33 -2.77 3.33 -5.35
CA SER A 33 -1.37 3.74 -5.32
C SER A 33 -0.89 4.45 -6.59
N VAL A 34 -1.59 4.31 -7.72
CA VAL A 34 -1.21 4.97 -8.99
C VAL A 34 -1.31 6.49 -8.89
N ASP A 35 -2.30 6.98 -8.15
CA ASP A 35 -2.56 8.41 -7.99
C ASP A 35 -1.63 9.10 -6.98
N PHE A 36 -0.80 8.32 -6.28
CA PHE A 36 0.08 8.85 -5.24
C PHE A 36 1.51 9.02 -5.79
N PRO A 37 1.98 10.26 -6.02
CA PRO A 37 3.33 10.49 -6.51
C PRO A 37 4.34 10.00 -5.46
N TRP A 38 5.33 9.22 -5.90
CA TRP A 38 6.41 8.77 -5.04
C TRP A 38 7.63 9.67 -5.22
N GLU A 39 8.22 10.11 -4.12
CA GLU A 39 9.47 10.86 -4.16
C GLU A 39 10.66 9.88 -4.24
N ALA A 40 11.41 9.97 -5.34
CA ALA A 40 12.62 9.19 -5.53
C ALA A 40 13.70 9.63 -4.53
N GLY A 41 13.78 8.95 -3.39
CA GLY A 41 14.81 9.19 -2.38
C GLY A 41 14.32 9.07 -0.93
N THR A 42 13.01 9.03 -0.70
CA THR A 42 12.46 8.89 0.66
C THR A 42 12.40 7.42 1.08
N PHE A 43 13.47 7.01 1.76
CA PHE A 43 13.58 5.93 2.74
C PHE A 43 13.52 4.45 2.30
N GLN A 44 14.40 3.69 2.94
CA GLN A 44 14.72 2.28 2.72
C GLN A 44 13.89 1.33 3.60
N ALA A 45 13.22 0.38 2.94
CA ALA A 45 13.53 -1.05 3.03
C ALA A 45 13.22 -1.87 4.31
N ARG A 46 11.99 -1.81 4.85
CA ARG A 46 11.46 -3.01 5.54
C ARG A 46 10.10 -3.51 5.06
N TRP A 47 9.21 -2.65 4.59
CA TRP A 47 7.81 -3.01 4.30
C TRP A 47 7.27 -2.43 2.98
N GLY A 48 8.12 -1.99 2.05
CA GLY A 48 7.68 -1.32 0.82
C GLY A 48 7.35 0.17 0.99
N TYR A 49 7.08 0.87 -0.12
CA TYR A 49 6.62 2.27 -0.12
C TYR A 49 5.11 2.35 0.17
N PHE A 50 4.38 1.33 -0.28
CA PHE A 50 2.98 1.12 0.04
C PHE A 50 2.83 -0.16 0.88
N GLN A 51 1.96 -0.08 1.88
CA GLN A 51 1.65 -1.15 2.81
C GLN A 51 0.13 -1.31 2.89
N LEU A 52 -0.35 -2.55 2.75
CA LEU A 52 -1.74 -2.90 2.93
C LEU A 52 -1.89 -3.68 4.23
N GLU A 53 -2.77 -3.19 5.09
CA GLU A 53 -3.13 -3.86 6.33
C GLU A 53 -4.59 -4.30 6.32
N ARG A 54 -4.86 -5.47 6.91
CA ARG A 54 -6.19 -5.96 7.20
C ARG A 54 -6.50 -5.82 8.68
N ARG A 55 -7.73 -5.49 9.00
CA ARG A 55 -8.26 -5.47 10.37
C ARG A 55 -8.99 -6.76 10.68
N ASP A 56 -8.41 -7.55 11.58
CA ASP A 56 -9.06 -8.72 12.18
C ASP A 56 -9.40 -8.40 13.64
N GLY A 57 -10.66 -8.03 13.89
CA GLY A 57 -11.12 -7.57 15.21
C GLY A 57 -10.54 -6.21 15.60
N TYR A 58 -9.69 -6.19 16.63
CA TYR A 58 -9.09 -4.96 17.17
C TYR A 58 -7.68 -4.67 16.65
N ARG A 59 -7.09 -5.56 15.85
CA ARG A 59 -5.69 -5.45 15.41
C ARG A 59 -5.61 -5.28 13.90
N TRP A 60 -4.70 -4.41 13.48
CA TRP A 60 -4.26 -4.30 12.09
C TRP A 60 -3.06 -5.21 11.87
N GLN A 61 -3.06 -5.93 10.76
CA GLN A 61 -2.00 -6.85 10.36
C GLN A 61 -1.58 -6.56 8.93
N ILE A 62 -0.27 -6.52 8.69
CA ILE A 62 0.29 -6.31 7.37
C ILE A 62 0.07 -7.59 6.55
N ILE A 63 -0.60 -7.44 5.42
CA ILE A 63 -0.87 -8.56 4.50
C ILE A 63 -0.11 -8.42 3.18
N PHE A 64 0.21 -7.19 2.76
CA PHE A 64 0.92 -6.95 1.52
C PHE A 64 1.71 -5.64 1.56
N ALA A 65 2.79 -5.58 0.79
CA ALA A 65 3.79 -4.51 0.85
C ALA A 65 4.57 -4.45 -0.47
N TRP A 66 4.71 -3.26 -1.08
CA TRP A 66 5.43 -3.11 -2.34
C TRP A 66 6.04 -1.73 -2.55
N VAL A 67 7.01 -1.65 -3.46
CA VAL A 67 7.52 -0.40 -4.04
C VAL A 67 7.13 -0.42 -5.53
N PRO A 68 6.51 0.63 -6.09
CA PRO A 68 6.24 0.69 -7.53
C PRO A 68 7.55 0.61 -8.33
N GLN A 69 7.62 -0.26 -9.34
CA GLN A 69 8.81 -0.36 -10.21
C GLN A 69 8.79 0.66 -11.36
N ASP A 70 7.63 1.19 -11.72
CA ASP A 70 7.39 1.79 -13.05
C ASP A 70 7.60 3.30 -13.20
N GLN A 71 8.21 4.00 -12.24
CA GLN A 71 8.61 5.40 -12.48
C GLN A 71 10.04 5.73 -12.08
N CYS A 72 10.95 4.75 -12.06
CA CYS A 72 12.33 5.12 -12.35
C CYS A 72 12.31 5.74 -13.76
N PRO A 73 12.61 7.04 -13.95
CA PRO A 73 12.88 7.51 -15.30
C PRO A 73 13.97 6.57 -15.80
N ARG A 74 13.70 5.88 -16.91
CA ARG A 74 14.75 5.16 -17.62
C ARG A 74 15.82 6.20 -17.87
N THR A 75 16.89 6.19 -17.06
CA THR A 75 18.09 6.95 -17.37
C THR A 75 18.51 6.44 -18.74
N PRO A 76 18.61 7.32 -19.75
CA PRO A 76 19.06 6.94 -21.08
C PRO A 76 20.47 6.35 -21.04
#